data_AF-A0A2B8A3Y5-F1
#
_entry.id   AF-A0A2B8A3Y5-F1
#
_cell.length_a   1.000
_cell.length_b   1.000
_cell.length_c   1.000
_cell.angle_alpha   90.00
_cell.angle_beta   90.00
_cell.angle_gamma   90.00
#
_symmetry.space_group_name_H-M   'P 1'
#
loop_
_entity.id
_entity.type
_entity.pdbx_description
1 polymer ?
#
loop_
_entity_poly.entity_id
_entity_poly.type
_entity_poly.pdbx_seq_one_letter_code
_entity_poly.pdbx_strand_id
1 'polypeptide(L)'
;KRLHMDSWEMGAQNWTPLFRQEFKKRRGYDPLKYYPVYAGAAVGSLEESERFLWDLRQTSQELVLENHALYAKTYAKRHHMTLSIEPYDMNPTADLELGAIADVPMGEFWSKGFGFNTTYSV
;
A
#
# COMPACT_ATOMS: atom_id res chain seq x y z
N LYS A 1 -8.75 23.97 -6.71
CA LYS A 1 -8.28 23.65 -5.34
C LYS A 1 -7.80 22.19 -5.35
N ARG A 2 -6.82 21.83 -4.52
CA ARG A 2 -6.19 20.51 -4.53
C ARG A 2 -6.04 19.99 -3.11
N LEU A 3 -6.36 18.71 -2.91
CA LEU A 3 -5.92 17.92 -1.76
C LEU A 3 -4.64 17.19 -2.18
N HIS A 4 -3.66 17.14 -1.30
CA HIS A 4 -2.36 16.53 -1.58
C HIS A 4 -2.08 15.44 -0.56
N MET A 5 -1.70 14.27 -1.06
CA MET A 5 -1.00 13.24 -0.32
C MET A 5 0.47 13.34 -0.69
N ASP A 6 1.30 13.64 0.29
CA ASP A 6 2.76 13.62 0.21
C ASP A 6 3.27 12.16 0.09
N SER A 7 4.58 11.95 0.03
CA SER A 7 5.18 10.61 0.05
C SER A 7 4.86 9.86 1.37
N TRP A 8 5.08 8.53 1.39
CA TRP A 8 4.70 7.67 2.52
C TRP A 8 5.91 7.17 3.31
N GLU A 9 6.09 7.65 4.55
CA GLU A 9 7.21 7.27 5.42
C GLU A 9 6.75 6.53 6.69
N MET A 10 5.48 6.15 6.77
CA MET A 10 4.88 5.55 7.96
C MET A 10 5.10 4.02 8.06
N GLY A 11 5.89 3.45 7.15
CA GLY A 11 6.14 2.02 7.04
C GLY A 11 4.92 1.21 6.62
N ALA A 12 5.05 -0.12 6.70
CA ALA A 12 4.01 -1.06 6.32
C ALA A 12 3.18 -1.57 7.51
N GLN A 13 1.93 -1.92 7.24
CA GLN A 13 1.03 -2.58 8.19
C GLN A 13 0.45 -3.83 7.54
N ASN A 14 0.33 -4.92 8.31
CA ASN A 14 -0.14 -6.22 7.81
C ASN A 14 -1.34 -6.76 8.60
N TRP A 15 -2.00 -5.90 9.39
CA TRP A 15 -3.12 -6.28 10.24
C TRP A 15 -4.10 -5.12 10.49
N THR A 16 -5.37 -5.47 10.66
CA THR A 16 -6.47 -4.63 11.16
C THR A 16 -7.55 -5.58 11.71
N PRO A 17 -8.43 -5.17 12.65
CA PRO A 17 -9.46 -6.07 13.18
C PRO A 17 -10.33 -6.76 12.12
N LEU A 18 -10.56 -6.11 10.97
CA LEU A 18 -11.35 -6.65 9.86
C LEU A 18 -10.52 -7.44 8.83
N PHE A 19 -9.21 -7.59 9.01
CA PHE A 19 -8.31 -8.12 7.98
C PHE A 19 -8.68 -9.54 7.57
N ARG A 20 -8.99 -10.43 8.52
CA ARG A 20 -9.40 -11.81 8.22
C ARG A 20 -10.67 -11.87 7.36
N GLN A 21 -11.64 -11.00 7.63
CA GLN A 21 -12.88 -10.93 6.87
C GLN A 21 -12.62 -10.45 5.44
N GLU A 22 -11.84 -9.38 5.29
CA GLU A 22 -11.45 -8.84 3.98
C GLU A 22 -10.62 -9.84 3.17
N PHE A 23 -9.67 -10.52 3.82
CA PHE A 23 -8.87 -11.57 3.20
C PHE A 23 -9.77 -12.70 2.67
N LYS A 24 -10.69 -13.22 3.49
CA LYS A 24 -11.62 -14.29 3.07
C LYS A 24 -12.46 -13.88 1.87
N LYS A 25 -12.98 -12.64 1.89
CA LYS A 25 -13.78 -12.07 0.79
C LYS A 25 -12.98 -12.00 -0.52
N ARG A 26 -11.70 -11.65 -0.45
CA ARG A 26 -10.86 -11.36 -1.62
C ARG A 26 -10.09 -12.56 -2.16
N ARG A 27 -9.72 -13.49 -1.29
CA ARG A 27 -8.85 -14.64 -1.60
C ARG A 27 -9.60 -15.96 -1.62
N GLY A 28 -10.80 -16.03 -1.04
CA GLY A 28 -11.68 -17.20 -1.12
C GLY A 28 -11.35 -18.32 -0.13
N TYR A 29 -10.41 -18.11 0.81
CA TYR A 29 -10.08 -19.08 1.85
C TYR A 29 -9.78 -18.40 3.20
N ASP A 30 -9.83 -19.18 4.28
CA ASP A 30 -9.59 -18.68 5.63
C ASP A 30 -8.08 -18.69 5.96
N PRO A 31 -7.47 -17.52 6.29
CA PRO A 31 -6.04 -17.44 6.53
C PRO A 31 -5.62 -18.01 7.90
N LEU A 32 -6.56 -18.38 8.76
CA LEU A 32 -6.30 -18.76 10.16
C LEU A 32 -5.22 -19.83 10.32
N LYS A 33 -5.21 -20.87 9.46
CA LYS A 33 -4.23 -21.96 9.54
C LYS A 33 -2.80 -21.52 9.18
N TYR A 34 -2.66 -20.40 8.47
CA TYR A 34 -1.38 -19.90 7.96
C TYR A 34 -0.76 -18.80 8.84
N TYR A 35 -1.40 -18.40 9.94
CA TYR A 35 -0.84 -17.37 10.81
C TYR A 35 0.55 -17.67 11.41
N PRO A 36 0.98 -18.94 11.63
CA PRO A 36 2.37 -19.20 11.99
C PRO A 36 3.39 -18.67 10.97
N VAL A 37 3.02 -18.52 9.70
CA VAL A 37 3.88 -17.99 8.63
C VAL A 37 4.29 -16.54 8.90
N TYR A 38 3.50 -15.75 9.64
CA TYR A 38 3.91 -14.41 10.10
C TYR A 38 5.20 -14.44 10.93
N ALA A 39 5.44 -15.52 11.66
CA ALA A 39 6.63 -15.71 12.49
C ALA A 39 7.74 -16.49 11.76
N GLY A 40 7.61 -16.73 10.46
CA GLY A 40 8.56 -17.50 9.66
C GLY A 40 8.43 -19.03 9.80
N ALA A 41 7.38 -19.53 10.44
CA ALA A 41 7.11 -20.96 10.52
C ALA A 41 6.30 -21.42 9.29
N ALA A 42 6.93 -22.22 8.43
CA ALA A 42 6.27 -22.77 7.25
C ALA A 42 5.08 -23.67 7.65
N VAL A 43 3.98 -23.54 6.91
CA VAL A 43 2.78 -24.38 7.02
C VAL A 43 2.55 -25.06 5.68
N GLY A 44 2.47 -26.39 5.68
CA GLY A 44 2.39 -27.16 4.44
C GLY A 44 3.74 -27.16 3.70
N SER A 45 3.71 -26.91 2.39
CA SER A 45 4.94 -26.74 1.60
C SER A 45 5.46 -25.29 1.66
N LEU A 46 6.72 -25.09 1.26
CA LEU A 46 7.27 -23.74 1.12
C LEU A 46 6.50 -22.94 0.07
N GLU A 47 6.12 -23.56 -1.04
CA GLU A 47 5.29 -22.95 -2.07
C GLU A 47 3.93 -22.49 -1.51
N GLU A 48 3.28 -23.33 -0.68
CA GLU A 48 2.01 -22.98 -0.03
C GLU A 48 2.17 -21.79 0.92
N SER A 49 3.24 -21.77 1.72
CA SER A 49 3.54 -20.68 2.65
C SER A 49 3.86 -19.37 1.94
N GLU A 50 4.66 -19.41 0.87
CA GLU A 50 4.98 -18.24 0.04
C GLU A 50 3.76 -17.71 -0.72
N ARG A 51 2.89 -18.61 -1.18
CA ARG A 51 1.62 -18.26 -1.80
C ARG A 51 0.71 -17.51 -0.83
N PHE A 52 0.61 -17.98 0.42
CA PHE A 52 -0.13 -17.26 1.46
C PHE A 52 0.46 -15.87 1.72
N LEU A 53 1.79 -15.75 1.84
CA LEU A 53 2.45 -14.47 2.04
C LEU A 53 2.21 -13.50 0.87
N TRP A 54 2.14 -13.99 -0.37
CA TRP A 54 1.73 -13.20 -1.52
C TRP A 54 0.29 -12.70 -1.37
N ASP A 55 -0.65 -13.58 -1.02
CA ASP A 55 -2.06 -13.22 -0.86
C ASP A 55 -2.28 -12.19 0.25
N LEU A 56 -1.49 -12.30 1.31
CA LEU A 56 -1.46 -11.37 2.43
C LEU A 56 -1.00 -9.98 1.98
N ARG A 57 0.14 -9.89 1.28
CA ARG A 57 0.65 -8.60 0.76
C ARG A 57 -0.33 -7.97 -0.23
N GLN A 58 -0.89 -8.77 -1.13
CA GLN A 58 -1.87 -8.29 -2.11
C GLN A 58 -3.15 -7.79 -1.43
N THR A 59 -3.62 -8.48 -0.38
CA THR A 59 -4.77 -8.02 0.41
C THR A 59 -4.45 -6.69 1.12
N SER A 60 -3.27 -6.55 1.73
CA SER A 60 -2.84 -5.30 2.35
C SER A 60 -2.79 -4.14 1.35
N GLN A 61 -2.22 -4.35 0.16
CA GLN A 61 -2.17 -3.34 -0.89
C GLN A 61 -3.58 -2.89 -1.29
N GLU A 62 -4.46 -3.83 -1.63
CA GLU A 62 -5.82 -3.49 -2.04
C GLU A 62 -6.58 -2.71 -0.96
N LEU A 63 -6.36 -3.04 0.32
CA LEU A 63 -6.98 -2.31 1.43
C LEU A 63 -6.44 -0.88 1.58
N VAL A 64 -5.15 -0.64 1.35
CA VAL A 64 -4.57 0.72 1.33
C VAL A 64 -5.16 1.51 0.16
N LEU A 65 -5.19 0.94 -1.03
CA LEU A 65 -5.72 1.60 -2.22
C LEU A 65 -7.21 1.98 -2.04
N GLU A 66 -8.03 1.07 -1.51
CA GLU A 66 -9.46 1.29 -1.32
C GLU A 66 -9.78 2.23 -0.15
N ASN A 67 -9.22 1.95 1.03
CA ASN A 67 -9.64 2.63 2.26
C ASN A 67 -8.87 3.91 2.55
N HIS A 68 -7.73 4.14 1.88
CA HIS A 68 -6.94 5.34 2.05
C HIS A 68 -6.95 6.22 0.80
N ALA A 69 -6.35 5.77 -0.30
CA ALA A 69 -6.17 6.60 -1.49
C ALA A 69 -7.50 6.90 -2.22
N LEU A 70 -8.31 5.88 -2.50
CA LEU A 70 -9.64 6.05 -3.12
C LEU A 70 -10.61 6.81 -2.20
N TYR A 71 -10.51 6.61 -0.89
CA TYR A 71 -11.27 7.39 0.08
C TYR A 71 -10.89 8.87 0.04
N ALA A 72 -9.59 9.20 0.04
CA ALA A 72 -9.09 10.56 -0.11
C ALA A 72 -9.55 11.21 -1.43
N LYS A 73 -9.50 10.46 -2.54
CA LYS A 73 -10.03 10.92 -3.84
C LYS A 73 -11.52 11.26 -3.76
N THR A 74 -12.31 10.37 -3.16
CA THR A 74 -13.74 10.58 -2.98
C THR A 74 -14.02 11.80 -2.10
N TYR A 75 -13.28 11.96 -1.01
CA TYR A 75 -13.34 13.12 -0.14
C TYR A 75 -13.03 14.42 -0.90
N ALA A 76 -11.91 14.47 -1.64
CA ALA A 76 -11.52 15.62 -2.45
C ALA A 76 -12.61 16.02 -3.46
N LYS A 77 -13.20 15.03 -4.17
CA LYS A 77 -14.29 15.27 -5.12
C LYS A 77 -15.52 15.91 -4.48
N ARG A 78 -15.91 15.48 -3.27
CA ARG A 78 -17.04 16.08 -2.52
C ARG A 78 -16.82 17.56 -2.20
N HIS A 79 -15.56 18.00 -2.14
CA HIS A 79 -15.17 19.39 -1.89
C HIS A 79 -14.71 20.13 -3.15
N HIS A 80 -15.00 19.60 -4.34
CA HIS A 80 -14.61 20.17 -5.63
C HIS A 80 -13.08 20.40 -5.74
N MET A 81 -12.29 19.44 -5.25
CA MET A 81 -10.83 19.43 -5.34
C MET A 81 -10.33 18.26 -6.18
N THR A 82 -9.17 18.44 -6.82
CA THR A 82 -8.39 17.34 -7.42
C THR A 82 -7.46 16.72 -6.37
N LEU A 83 -7.05 15.47 -6.57
CA LEU A 83 -6.05 14.79 -5.74
C LEU A 83 -4.68 14.70 -6.43
N SER A 84 -3.62 15.18 -5.78
CA SER A 84 -2.24 14.79 -6.11
C SER A 84 -1.69 13.80 -5.10
N ILE A 85 -0.88 12.87 -5.57
CA ILE A 85 -0.21 11.85 -4.76
C ILE A 85 1.25 11.77 -5.23
N GLU A 86 2.18 11.63 -4.29
CA GLU A 86 3.57 11.23 -4.53
C GLU A 86 3.69 9.72 -4.29
N PRO A 87 3.52 8.88 -5.34
CA PRO A 87 3.26 7.46 -5.18
C PRO A 87 4.55 6.65 -5.31
N TYR A 88 5.64 7.15 -4.75
CA TYR A 88 6.97 6.57 -4.86
C TYR A 88 7.56 6.35 -3.49
N ASP A 89 8.53 5.44 -3.43
CA ASP A 89 9.42 5.17 -2.28
C ASP A 89 8.71 4.84 -0.96
N MET A 90 9.24 3.86 -0.22
CA MET A 90 8.78 3.42 1.11
C MET A 90 7.27 3.08 1.32
N ASN A 91 6.40 3.31 0.33
CA ASN A 91 4.98 3.06 0.42
C ASN A 91 4.70 1.55 0.38
N PRO A 92 3.69 1.05 1.12
CA PRO A 92 3.44 -0.39 1.24
C PRO A 92 2.69 -0.99 0.04
N THR A 93 2.63 -0.29 -1.09
CA THR A 93 1.89 -0.69 -2.30
C THR A 93 2.80 -0.63 -3.53
N ALA A 94 2.32 -1.15 -4.66
CA ALA A 94 2.97 -0.88 -5.94
C ALA A 94 2.75 0.59 -6.35
N ASP A 95 3.85 1.30 -6.61
CA ASP A 95 3.88 2.72 -6.97
C ASP A 95 2.88 3.11 -8.08
N LEU A 96 2.83 2.31 -9.16
CA LEU A 96 1.92 2.56 -10.28
C LEU A 96 0.44 2.39 -9.90
N GLU A 97 0.12 1.47 -8.99
CA GLU A 97 -1.26 1.24 -8.54
C GLU A 97 -1.74 2.40 -7.68
N LEU A 98 -0.88 2.91 -6.78
CA LEU A 98 -1.19 4.09 -5.98
C LEU A 98 -1.28 5.34 -6.86
N GLY A 99 -0.32 5.52 -7.78
CA GLY A 99 -0.28 6.64 -8.71
C GLY A 99 -1.49 6.69 -9.66
N ALA A 100 -2.02 5.54 -10.07
CA ALA A 100 -3.21 5.45 -10.93
C ALA A 100 -4.48 6.04 -10.27
N ILE A 101 -4.50 6.16 -8.94
CA ILE A 101 -5.61 6.79 -8.22
C ILE A 101 -5.50 8.32 -8.27
N ALA A 102 -4.32 8.90 -8.39
CA ALA A 102 -4.16 10.36 -8.42
C ALA A 102 -4.86 10.99 -9.64
N ASP A 103 -5.36 12.22 -9.51
CA ASP A 103 -5.68 13.03 -10.69
C ASP A 103 -4.40 13.67 -11.27
N VAL A 104 -3.40 13.91 -10.41
CA VAL A 104 -2.06 14.38 -10.78
C VAL A 104 -1.01 13.58 -10.01
N PRO A 105 -0.38 12.55 -10.60
CA PRO A 105 0.80 11.93 -10.03
C PRO A 105 1.93 12.96 -9.91
N MET A 106 2.62 12.94 -8.79
CA MET A 106 3.70 13.87 -8.46
C MET A 106 4.98 13.09 -8.13
N GLY A 107 6.11 13.67 -8.46
CA GLY A 107 7.43 13.10 -8.20
C GLY A 107 8.31 14.16 -7.55
N GLU A 108 9.37 13.69 -6.89
CA GLU A 108 10.39 14.52 -6.27
C GLU A 108 11.75 14.21 -6.89
N PHE A 109 12.64 15.20 -6.90
CA PHE A 109 14.03 15.02 -7.27
C PHE A 109 14.89 16.00 -6.48
N TRP A 110 16.12 15.61 -6.17
CA TRP A 110 17.03 16.39 -5.35
C TRP A 110 18.21 16.94 -6.16
N SER A 111 18.58 18.20 -5.90
CA SER A 111 19.74 18.82 -6.54
C SER A 111 21.04 18.29 -5.95
N LYS A 112 21.92 17.76 -6.80
CA LYS A 112 23.25 17.28 -6.40
C LYS A 112 24.07 18.39 -5.73
N GLY A 113 24.64 18.08 -4.56
CA GLY A 113 25.59 18.96 -3.86
C GLY A 113 24.98 20.01 -2.92
N PHE A 114 23.65 20.12 -2.85
CA PHE A 114 22.95 21.07 -1.98
C PHE A 114 21.94 20.40 -1.03
N GLY A 115 22.05 19.07 -0.83
CA GLY A 115 21.07 18.29 -0.07
C GLY A 115 21.66 17.10 0.69
N PHE A 116 20.76 16.28 1.22
CA PHE A 116 21.07 15.04 1.93
C PHE A 116 21.55 13.94 0.96
N ASN A 117 22.08 12.82 1.50
CA ASN A 117 22.41 11.67 0.66
C ASN A 117 21.11 11.05 0.12
N THR A 118 20.87 11.24 -1.18
CA THR A 118 19.64 10.86 -1.88
C THR A 118 19.75 9.51 -2.57
N THR A 119 20.71 8.66 -2.20
CA THR A 119 20.91 7.33 -2.82
C THR A 119 19.66 6.45 -2.75
N TYR A 120 18.74 6.74 -1.82
CA TYR A 120 17.51 5.98 -1.60
C TYR A 120 16.24 6.74 -1.99
N SER A 121 16.33 8.03 -2.31
CA SER A 121 15.21 8.81 -2.85
C SER A 121 15.22 8.72 -4.38
N VAL A 122 14.05 8.86 -5.00
CA VAL A 122 13.84 8.73 -6.46
C VAL A 122 14.55 9.80 -7.28
#